data_AF-A0A0F8YHI1-F1
#
_entry.id   AF-A0A0F8YHI1-F1
#
_cell.length_a   1.000
_cell.length_b   1.000
_cell.length_c   1.000
_cell.angle_alpha   90.00
_cell.angle_beta   90.00
_cell.angle_gamma   90.00
#
_symmetry.space_group_name_H-M   'P 1'
#
loop_
_entity.id
_entity.type
_entity.pdbx_description
1 polymer ?
#
loop_
_entity_poly.entity_id
_entity_poly.type
_entity_poly.pdbx_seq_one_letter_code
_entity_poly.pdbx_strand_id
1 'polypeptide(L)'
;MVAQLGKLLTQATRNGIELFGASNVLQIDYTLTNTRAAEWASEYSFELITDINETTERALKKIFKSFIDTPGMTIGDVVSLLPYDESRALMIATTEITNAYAEAAQMAGEDLAEEFPDVRVIKQWWTNNDALVCPICGPLHGQVVDIDKMFVNADLGLEFEKPTAHVRCLTGDTLIT
;
A
#
# COMPACT_ATOMS: atom_id res chain seq x y z
N MET A 1 18.45 -21.16 4.97
CA MET A 1 17.03 -20.78 5.09
C MET A 1 16.81 -19.27 5.03
N VAL A 2 17.64 -18.43 5.68
CA VAL A 2 17.54 -16.95 5.62
C VAL A 2 17.66 -16.36 4.20
N ALA A 3 18.56 -16.91 3.36
CA ALA A 3 18.77 -16.40 1.99
C ALA A 3 17.62 -16.66 0.99
N GLN A 4 16.68 -17.56 1.32
CA GLN A 4 15.48 -17.81 0.50
C GLN A 4 14.32 -16.89 0.92
N LEU A 5 14.27 -16.50 2.19
CA LEU A 5 13.30 -15.55 2.76
C LEU A 5 13.42 -14.16 2.10
N GLY A 6 14.66 -13.65 2.00
CA GLY A 6 14.94 -12.35 1.38
C GLY A 6 14.59 -12.32 -0.11
N LYS A 7 14.78 -13.43 -0.84
CA LYS A 7 14.38 -13.51 -2.26
C LYS A 7 12.86 -13.51 -2.45
N LEU A 8 12.12 -14.07 -1.50
CA LEU A 8 10.67 -14.19 -1.58
C LEU A 8 9.97 -12.85 -1.29
N LEU A 9 10.42 -12.12 -0.25
CA LEU A 9 9.97 -10.76 0.06
C LEU A 9 10.28 -9.78 -1.08
N THR A 10 11.44 -9.93 -1.71
CA THR A 10 11.85 -9.14 -2.88
C THR A 10 11.03 -9.47 -4.13
N GLN A 11 10.46 -10.67 -4.24
CA GLN A 11 9.65 -11.09 -5.40
C GLN A 11 8.17 -10.69 -5.26
N ALA A 12 7.62 -10.70 -4.04
CA ALA A 12 6.25 -10.25 -3.76
C ALA A 12 6.03 -8.76 -4.10
N THR A 13 7.10 -7.98 -4.09
CA THR A 13 7.06 -6.51 -4.17
C THR A 13 7.53 -5.92 -5.50
N ARG A 14 8.22 -6.72 -6.33
CA ARG A 14 8.71 -6.25 -7.64
C ARG A 14 7.63 -6.05 -8.69
N ASN A 15 6.47 -6.71 -8.57
CA ASN A 15 5.45 -6.75 -9.62
C ASN A 15 4.06 -6.42 -9.06
N GLY A 16 3.90 -5.26 -8.40
CA GLY A 16 2.71 -4.84 -7.64
C GLY A 16 1.34 -4.86 -8.33
N ILE A 17 1.24 -5.30 -9.60
CA ILE A 17 -0.02 -5.46 -10.34
C ILE A 17 -0.26 -6.94 -10.75
N GLU A 18 0.77 -7.79 -10.89
CA GLU A 18 0.61 -9.18 -11.38
C GLU A 18 0.42 -10.25 -10.28
N LEU A 19 0.48 -9.86 -9.00
CA LEU A 19 0.50 -10.81 -7.88
C LEU A 19 -0.82 -10.97 -7.12
N PHE A 20 -1.95 -10.56 -7.72
CA PHE A 20 -3.27 -10.87 -7.14
C PHE A 20 -3.64 -12.37 -7.23
N GLY A 21 -2.79 -13.21 -7.84
CA GLY A 21 -3.13 -14.60 -8.15
C GLY A 21 -2.18 -15.70 -7.65
N ALA A 22 -0.97 -15.42 -7.15
CA ALA A 22 -0.06 -16.51 -6.79
C ALA A 22 1.08 -16.11 -5.85
N SER A 23 1.05 -16.56 -4.58
CA SER A 23 2.04 -17.54 -4.07
C SER A 23 1.99 -17.72 -2.54
N ASN A 24 1.62 -18.94 -2.15
CA ASN A 24 1.60 -19.51 -0.81
C ASN A 24 3.00 -19.91 -0.28
N VAL A 25 3.88 -18.98 0.11
CA VAL A 25 5.20 -19.38 0.69
C VAL A 25 5.66 -18.56 1.92
N LEU A 26 4.83 -17.70 2.49
CA LEU A 26 4.98 -17.25 3.87
C LEU A 26 3.63 -17.42 4.55
N GLN A 27 3.60 -18.12 5.69
CA GLN A 27 2.51 -17.95 6.66
C GLN A 27 2.67 -16.57 7.32
N ILE A 28 2.68 -15.50 6.52
CA ILE A 28 2.03 -14.27 6.96
C ILE A 28 0.56 -14.69 6.97
N ASP A 29 -0.07 -14.61 8.12
CA ASP A 29 -1.49 -14.87 8.17
C ASP A 29 -2.17 -13.74 7.38
N TYR A 30 -2.42 -14.00 6.10
CA TYR A 30 -3.11 -13.07 5.21
C TYR A 30 -4.50 -12.71 5.76
N THR A 31 -5.07 -13.52 6.66
CA THR A 31 -6.28 -13.12 7.37
C THR A 31 -6.01 -12.00 8.37
N LEU A 32 -4.85 -11.97 9.05
CA LEU A 32 -4.46 -10.87 9.94
C LEU A 32 -4.13 -9.59 9.18
N THR A 33 -3.37 -9.69 8.07
CA THR A 33 -3.08 -8.53 7.20
C THR A 33 -4.36 -7.99 6.56
N ASN A 34 -5.28 -8.85 6.09
CA ASN A 34 -6.57 -8.42 5.58
C ASN A 34 -7.48 -7.84 6.68
N THR A 35 -7.47 -8.39 7.90
CA THR A 35 -8.25 -7.86 9.02
C THR A 35 -7.81 -6.46 9.39
N ARG A 36 -6.50 -6.19 9.45
CA ARG A 36 -5.95 -4.87 9.78
C ARG A 36 -6.08 -3.87 8.63
N ALA A 37 -5.89 -4.31 7.39
CA ALA A 37 -6.23 -3.50 6.23
C ALA A 37 -7.71 -3.11 6.25
N ALA A 38 -8.60 -4.03 6.66
CA ALA A 38 -10.03 -3.76 6.80
C ALA A 38 -10.36 -2.84 7.99
N GLU A 39 -9.66 -2.95 9.12
CA GLU A 39 -9.74 -2.04 10.27
C GLU A 39 -9.29 -0.63 9.87
N TRP A 40 -8.11 -0.48 9.26
CA TRP A 40 -7.64 0.78 8.72
C TRP A 40 -8.62 1.38 7.72
N ALA A 41 -9.12 0.59 6.76
CA ALA A 41 -10.08 1.06 5.76
C ALA A 41 -11.42 1.51 6.40
N SER A 42 -11.73 1.05 7.61
CA SER A 42 -12.91 1.47 8.36
C SER A 42 -12.75 2.82 9.06
N GLU A 43 -11.53 3.17 9.47
CA GLU A 43 -11.19 4.41 10.17
C GLU A 43 -10.65 5.50 9.22
N TYR A 44 -10.15 5.11 8.05
CA TYR A 44 -9.51 6.01 7.09
C TYR A 44 -10.49 7.05 6.51
N SER A 45 -10.03 8.30 6.46
CA SER A 45 -10.87 9.47 6.13
C SER A 45 -10.74 9.94 4.67
N PHE A 46 -10.14 9.14 3.77
CA PHE A 46 -10.02 9.47 2.34
C PHE A 46 -9.44 10.87 2.09
N GLU A 47 -8.35 11.19 2.79
CA GLU A 47 -7.77 12.54 2.85
C GLU A 47 -7.33 13.09 1.47
N LEU A 48 -7.10 12.19 0.52
CA LEU A 48 -6.70 12.52 -0.85
C LEU A 48 -7.89 12.80 -1.79
N ILE A 49 -9.13 12.50 -1.38
CA ILE A 49 -10.32 12.68 -2.20
C ILE A 49 -11.00 14.00 -1.84
N THR A 50 -10.83 15.00 -2.69
CA THR A 50 -11.50 16.29 -2.54
C THR A 50 -12.97 16.24 -2.99
N ASP A 51 -13.79 17.15 -2.46
CA ASP A 51 -15.21 17.35 -2.83
C ASP A 51 -16.12 16.14 -2.56
N ILE A 52 -15.92 15.44 -1.45
CA ILE A 52 -16.84 14.41 -0.97
C ILE A 52 -17.61 14.89 0.26
N ASN A 53 -18.86 14.43 0.39
CA ASN A 53 -19.64 14.61 1.61
C ASN A 53 -19.62 13.31 2.43
N GLU A 54 -20.12 13.38 3.67
CA GLU A 54 -20.18 12.22 4.59
C GLU A 54 -20.91 11.00 4.01
N THR A 55 -21.87 11.21 3.11
CA THR A 55 -22.61 10.10 2.47
C THR A 55 -21.72 9.38 1.48
N THR A 56 -20.99 10.14 0.66
CA THR A 56 -20.02 9.60 -0.29
C THR A 56 -18.89 8.91 0.45
N GLU A 57 -18.32 9.51 1.49
CA GLU A 57 -17.27 8.91 2.32
C GLU A 57 -17.73 7.55 2.90
N ARG A 58 -18.95 7.49 3.45
CA ARG A 58 -19.51 6.24 3.97
C ARG A 58 -19.70 5.17 2.89
N ALA A 59 -20.01 5.56 1.66
CA ALA A 59 -20.08 4.64 0.53
C ALA A 59 -18.69 4.10 0.18
N LEU A 60 -17.68 4.96 0.15
CA LEU A 60 -16.29 4.58 -0.10
C LEU A 60 -15.79 3.58 0.95
N LYS A 61 -15.98 3.86 2.25
CA LYS A 61 -15.62 2.93 3.35
C LYS A 61 -16.18 1.53 3.11
N LYS A 62 -17.44 1.43 2.69
CA LYS A 62 -18.09 0.14 2.40
C LYS A 62 -17.50 -0.55 1.18
N ILE A 63 -17.21 0.19 0.11
CA ILE A 63 -16.65 -0.35 -1.13
C ILE A 63 -15.24 -0.91 -0.86
N PHE A 64 -14.36 -0.13 -0.23
CA PHE A 64 -12.98 -0.57 0.04
C PHE A 64 -12.92 -1.69 1.08
N LYS A 65 -13.78 -1.67 2.11
CA LYS A 65 -13.95 -2.82 3.00
C LYS A 65 -14.36 -4.07 2.23
N SER A 66 -15.31 -3.96 1.30
CA SER A 66 -15.74 -5.09 0.47
C SER A 66 -14.62 -5.63 -0.41
N PHE A 67 -13.78 -4.74 -0.96
CA PHE A 67 -12.61 -5.12 -1.75
C PHE A 67 -11.61 -5.95 -0.93
N ILE A 68 -11.32 -5.52 0.29
CA ILE A 68 -10.38 -6.21 1.19
C ILE A 68 -10.95 -7.56 1.66
N ASP A 69 -12.26 -7.61 1.95
CA ASP A 69 -12.92 -8.80 2.49
C ASP A 69 -13.28 -9.85 1.44
N THR A 70 -13.27 -9.51 0.15
CA THR A 70 -13.77 -10.38 -0.93
C THR A 70 -12.61 -10.92 -1.78
N PRO A 71 -12.21 -12.19 -1.60
CA PRO A 71 -11.20 -12.81 -2.45
C PRO A 71 -11.59 -12.75 -3.92
N GLY A 72 -10.68 -12.26 -4.76
CA GLY A 72 -10.87 -12.18 -6.21
C GLY A 72 -11.63 -10.95 -6.70
N MET A 73 -12.03 -10.02 -5.83
CA MET A 73 -12.54 -8.72 -6.27
C MET A 73 -11.42 -7.94 -6.95
N THR A 74 -11.72 -7.34 -8.10
CA THR A 74 -10.75 -6.63 -8.94
C THR A 74 -10.86 -5.12 -8.78
N ILE A 75 -9.84 -4.39 -9.23
CA ILE A 75 -9.91 -2.93 -9.35
C ILE A 75 -11.10 -2.50 -10.24
N GLY A 76 -11.38 -3.26 -11.30
CA GLY A 76 -12.52 -3.00 -12.19
C GLY A 76 -13.87 -3.11 -11.47
N ASP A 77 -14.00 -4.02 -10.52
CA ASP A 77 -15.19 -4.15 -9.68
C ASP A 77 -15.35 -2.94 -8.76
N VAL A 78 -14.25 -2.47 -8.15
CA VAL A 78 -14.24 -1.23 -7.33
C VAL A 78 -14.64 -0.03 -8.18
N VAL A 79 -14.04 0.14 -9.36
CA VAL A 79 -14.36 1.23 -10.30
C VAL A 79 -15.85 1.24 -10.65
N SER A 80 -16.45 0.07 -10.86
CA SER A 80 -17.87 -0.07 -11.22
C SER A 80 -18.84 0.28 -10.07
N LEU A 81 -18.38 0.23 -8.82
CA LEU A 81 -19.18 0.57 -7.64
C LEU A 81 -19.06 2.04 -7.22
N LEU A 82 -18.02 2.74 -7.69
CA LEU A 82 -17.77 4.12 -7.33
C LEU A 82 -18.76 5.07 -8.02
N PRO A 83 -19.32 6.06 -7.31
CA PRO A 83 -20.31 6.99 -7.86
C PRO A 83 -19.67 8.13 -8.67
N TYR A 84 -18.71 7.81 -9.53
CA TYR A 84 -17.98 8.79 -10.34
C TYR A 84 -17.89 8.34 -11.80
N ASP A 85 -17.47 9.25 -12.68
CA ASP A 85 -17.07 8.88 -14.04
C ASP A 85 -15.86 7.91 -13.99
N GLU A 86 -15.69 7.12 -15.05
CA GLU A 86 -14.67 6.07 -15.13
C GLU A 86 -13.25 6.60 -14.85
N SER A 87 -12.93 7.81 -15.30
CA SER A 87 -11.59 8.39 -15.10
C SER A 87 -11.34 8.72 -13.62
N ARG A 88 -12.31 9.38 -12.97
CA ARG A 88 -12.22 9.70 -11.53
C ARG A 88 -12.31 8.45 -10.67
N ALA A 89 -13.18 7.50 -11.02
CA ALA A 89 -13.33 6.23 -10.33
C ALA A 89 -12.03 5.41 -10.36
N LEU A 90 -11.39 5.29 -11.54
CA LEU A 90 -10.11 4.60 -11.68
C LEU A 90 -9.00 5.24 -10.86
N MET A 91 -8.93 6.57 -10.87
CA MET A 91 -7.97 7.33 -10.08
C MET A 91 -8.14 7.08 -8.57
N ILE A 92 -9.38 7.14 -8.09
CA ILE A 92 -9.70 6.89 -6.68
C ILE A 92 -9.39 5.43 -6.33
N ALA A 93 -9.93 4.46 -7.08
CA ALA A 93 -9.72 3.04 -6.82
C ALA A 93 -8.22 2.70 -6.74
N THR A 94 -7.42 3.17 -7.69
CA THR A 94 -5.97 2.93 -7.71
C THR A 94 -5.29 3.52 -6.48
N THR A 95 -5.53 4.82 -6.21
CA THR A 95 -4.87 5.53 -5.10
C THR A 95 -5.19 4.90 -3.76
N GLU A 96 -6.47 4.62 -3.52
CA GLU A 96 -6.94 4.14 -2.22
C GLU A 96 -6.60 2.66 -1.97
N ILE A 97 -6.58 1.82 -3.01
CA ILE A 97 -6.09 0.45 -2.89
C ILE A 97 -4.60 0.45 -2.55
N THR A 98 -3.80 1.24 -3.28
CA THR A 98 -2.37 1.40 -2.99
C THR A 98 -2.16 1.88 -1.55
N ASN A 99 -2.96 2.84 -1.09
CA ASN A 99 -2.87 3.34 0.27
C ASN A 99 -3.20 2.28 1.32
N ALA A 100 -4.27 1.52 1.11
CA ALA A 100 -4.65 0.45 2.03
C ALA A 100 -3.54 -0.60 2.21
N TYR A 101 -2.86 -0.99 1.13
CA TYR A 101 -1.76 -1.94 1.21
C TYR A 101 -0.49 -1.36 1.86
N ALA A 102 -0.13 -0.12 1.54
CA ALA A 102 1.00 0.56 2.16
C ALA A 102 0.80 0.71 3.68
N GLU A 103 -0.43 1.01 4.10
CA GLU A 103 -0.80 1.13 5.51
C GLU A 103 -0.77 -0.22 6.23
N ALA A 104 -1.32 -1.26 5.61
CA ALA A 104 -1.25 -2.61 6.16
C ALA A 104 0.20 -3.10 6.32
N ALA A 105 1.09 -2.76 5.38
CA ALA A 105 2.51 -3.07 5.47
C ALA A 105 3.21 -2.30 6.60
N GLN A 106 2.95 -0.99 6.72
CA GLN A 106 3.50 -0.18 7.81
C GLN A 106 3.09 -0.74 9.19
N MET A 107 1.81 -1.00 9.40
CA MET A 107 1.30 -1.57 10.66
C MET A 107 1.94 -2.92 10.98
N ALA A 108 1.99 -3.83 10.00
CA ALA A 108 2.59 -5.15 10.20
C ALA A 108 4.09 -5.06 10.56
N GLY A 109 4.81 -4.09 10.01
CA GLY A 109 6.20 -3.82 10.37
C GLY A 109 6.34 -3.28 11.80
N GLU A 110 5.45 -2.38 12.21
CA GLU A 110 5.42 -1.81 13.55
C GLU A 110 5.14 -2.87 14.61
N ASP A 111 4.12 -3.72 14.38
CA ASP A 111 3.80 -4.85 15.27
C ASP A 111 5.00 -5.81 15.41
N LEU A 112 5.67 -6.11 14.31
CA LEU A 112 6.83 -6.99 14.33
C LEU A 112 7.98 -6.39 15.16
N ALA A 113 8.18 -5.07 15.06
CA ALA A 113 9.19 -4.37 15.83
C ALA A 113 8.82 -4.30 17.34
N GLU A 114 7.54 -4.20 17.66
CA GLU A 114 7.04 -4.25 19.04
C GLU A 114 7.16 -5.66 19.65
N GLU A 115 6.76 -6.70 18.91
CA GLU A 115 6.81 -8.09 19.36
C GLU A 115 8.26 -8.60 19.48
N PHE A 116 9.14 -8.15 18.59
CA PHE A 116 10.55 -8.54 18.56
C PHE A 116 11.49 -7.33 18.58
N PRO A 117 11.71 -6.70 19.76
CA PRO A 117 12.57 -5.50 19.88
C PRO A 117 14.02 -5.68 19.42
N ASP A 118 14.50 -6.93 19.38
CA ASP A 118 15.85 -7.28 18.93
C ASP A 118 15.94 -7.48 17.41
N VAL A 119 14.80 -7.48 16.69
CA VAL A 119 14.73 -7.62 15.23
C VAL A 119 14.65 -6.24 14.61
N ARG A 120 15.63 -5.92 13.77
CA ARG A 120 15.61 -4.68 12.99
C ARG A 120 14.63 -4.82 11.82
N VAL A 121 13.49 -4.14 11.90
CA VAL A 121 12.52 -4.07 10.80
C VAL A 121 12.80 -2.84 9.94
N ILE A 122 13.00 -3.04 8.64
CA ILE A 122 13.24 -1.98 7.66
C ILE A 122 12.16 -1.99 6.57
N LYS A 123 11.88 -0.82 6.02
CA LYS A 123 11.01 -0.62 4.86
C LYS A 123 11.79 -0.02 3.70
N GLN A 124 11.46 -0.44 2.49
CA GLN A 124 12.06 0.05 1.26
C GLN A 124 11.00 0.62 0.32
N TRP A 125 11.27 1.79 -0.26
CA TRP A 125 10.42 2.38 -1.29
C TRP A 125 10.68 1.75 -2.65
N TRP A 126 9.65 1.25 -3.32
CA TRP A 126 9.78 0.62 -4.64
C TRP A 126 8.93 1.34 -5.70
N THR A 127 9.51 1.50 -6.88
CA THR A 127 8.82 2.04 -8.07
C THR A 127 9.10 1.13 -9.27
N ASN A 128 8.28 1.21 -10.32
CA ASN A 128 8.49 0.46 -11.56
C ASN A 128 9.74 0.93 -12.36
N ASN A 129 10.40 2.00 -11.90
CA ASN A 129 11.59 2.60 -12.51
C ASN A 129 11.45 2.85 -14.04
N ASP A 130 10.27 3.30 -14.45
CA ASP A 130 9.94 3.62 -15.84
C ASP A 130 9.66 5.13 -16.02
N ALA A 131 9.39 5.53 -17.26
CA ALA A 131 9.09 6.92 -17.59
C ALA A 131 7.75 7.45 -17.03
N LEU A 132 6.93 6.58 -16.43
CA LEU A 132 5.68 6.94 -15.77
C LEU A 132 5.88 7.28 -14.28
N VAL A 133 7.06 6.96 -13.71
CA VAL A 133 7.42 7.34 -12.35
C VAL A 133 7.57 8.86 -12.27
N CYS A 134 6.84 9.48 -11.34
CA CYS A 134 6.85 10.93 -11.16
C CYS A 134 8.16 11.43 -10.51
N PRO A 135 8.47 12.74 -10.60
CA PRO A 135 9.64 13.34 -9.96
C PRO A 135 9.67 13.25 -8.42
N ILE A 136 8.54 12.99 -7.78
CA ILE A 136 8.47 12.79 -6.32
C ILE A 136 8.97 11.39 -5.98
N CYS A 137 8.51 10.38 -6.70
CA CYS A 137 8.78 8.97 -6.39
C CYS A 137 10.10 8.45 -6.97
N GLY A 138 10.57 9.03 -8.08
CA GLY A 138 11.83 8.64 -8.73
C GLY A 138 13.03 8.68 -7.76
N PRO A 139 13.28 9.82 -7.09
CA PRO A 139 14.37 9.94 -6.11
C PRO A 139 14.22 9.03 -4.89
N LEU A 140 13.01 8.59 -4.56
CA LEU A 140 12.75 7.70 -3.43
C LEU A 140 13.03 6.23 -3.77
N HIS A 141 13.10 5.86 -5.05
CA HIS A 141 13.29 4.47 -5.46
C HIS A 141 14.52 3.83 -4.80
N GLY A 142 14.29 2.70 -4.12
CA GLY A 142 15.32 1.92 -3.46
C GLY A 142 15.78 2.47 -2.12
N GLN A 143 15.28 3.63 -1.67
CA GLN A 143 15.56 4.16 -0.34
C GLN A 143 15.10 3.15 0.72
N VAL A 144 15.98 2.84 1.67
CA VAL A 144 15.72 1.91 2.79
C VAL A 144 15.81 2.70 4.08
N VAL A 145 14.80 2.58 4.93
CA VAL A 145 14.73 3.22 6.23
C VAL A 145 14.23 2.23 7.28
N ASP A 146 14.52 2.47 8.56
CA ASP A 146 13.90 1.69 9.64
C ASP A 146 12.37 1.94 9.66
N ILE A 147 11.59 1.00 10.18
CA ILE A 147 10.11 1.07 10.15
C ILE A 147 9.57 2.37 10.75
N ASP A 148 10.25 2.93 11.75
CA ASP A 148 9.90 4.15 12.48
C ASP A 148 10.46 5.44 11.84
N LYS A 149 11.13 5.34 10.68
CA LYS A 149 11.75 6.48 9.99
C LYS A 149 10.99 6.87 8.73
N MET A 150 11.11 8.14 8.37
CA MET A 150 10.55 8.69 7.14
C MET A 150 11.49 8.46 5.96
N PHE A 151 10.90 8.22 4.78
CA PHE A 151 11.55 8.42 3.50
C PHE A 151 11.72 9.92 3.24
N VAL A 152 12.80 10.28 2.55
CA VAL A 152 13.16 11.69 2.33
C VAL A 152 13.47 11.91 0.87
N ASN A 153 12.65 12.72 0.21
CA ASN A 153 12.97 13.28 -1.10
C ASN A 153 13.78 14.57 -0.87
N ALA A 154 15.12 14.45 -0.93
CA ALA A 154 16.02 15.57 -0.67
C ALA A 154 15.91 16.69 -1.72
N ASP A 155 15.54 16.36 -2.97
CA ASP A 155 15.42 17.34 -4.05
C ASP A 155 14.24 18.29 -3.83
N LEU A 156 13.18 17.79 -3.20
CA LEU A 156 11.96 18.55 -2.93
C LEU A 156 11.83 18.97 -1.45
N GLY A 157 12.69 18.46 -0.56
CA GLY A 157 12.57 18.67 0.88
C GLY A 157 11.29 18.08 1.47
N LEU A 158 10.81 16.97 0.91
CA LEU A 158 9.58 16.29 1.34
C LEU A 158 9.90 15.00 2.10
N GLU A 159 9.09 14.71 3.10
CA GLU A 159 9.19 13.49 3.90
C GLU A 159 7.91 12.66 3.76
N PHE A 160 8.07 11.35 3.67
CA PHE A 160 6.96 10.42 3.51
C PHE A 160 7.12 9.24 4.45
N GLU A 161 6.06 8.89 5.15
CA GLU A 161 6.04 7.69 5.99
C GLU A 161 5.99 6.42 5.13
N LYS A 162 5.26 6.48 4.01
CA LYS A 162 4.90 5.31 3.18
C LYS A 162 4.69 5.69 1.71
N PRO A 163 4.72 4.72 0.77
CA PRO A 163 4.68 4.92 -0.68
C PRO A 163 3.54 5.73 -1.29
N THR A 164 2.44 5.99 -0.59
CA THR A 164 1.30 6.78 -1.13
C THR A 164 1.56 8.28 -1.03
N ALA A 165 2.57 8.79 -1.74
CA ALA A 165 2.97 10.20 -1.68
C ALA A 165 1.90 11.20 -2.19
N HIS A 166 1.05 10.78 -3.12
CA HIS A 166 0.05 11.65 -3.76
C HIS A 166 -1.05 10.85 -4.50
N VAL A 167 -2.06 11.55 -5.00
CA VAL A 167 -3.09 10.97 -5.89
C VAL A 167 -2.44 10.38 -7.15
N ARG A 168 -2.92 9.23 -7.63
CA ARG A 168 -2.35 8.44 -8.75
C ARG A 168 -0.94 7.89 -8.49
N CYS A 169 -0.52 7.78 -7.22
CA CYS A 169 0.71 7.07 -6.93
C CYS A 169 0.55 5.58 -7.29
N LEU A 170 1.47 5.06 -8.10
CA LEU A 170 1.54 3.63 -8.49
C LEU A 170 2.70 2.91 -7.79
N THR A 171 3.23 3.48 -6.72
CA THR A 171 4.39 2.94 -6.00
C THR A 171 3.95 2.07 -4.82
N GLY A 172 4.82 1.15 -4.43
CA GLY A 172 4.60 0.27 -3.28
C GLY A 172 5.85 0.17 -2.41
N ASP A 173 5.77 -0.56 -1.31
CA ASP A 173 6.87 -0.81 -0.39
C ASP A 173 7.14 -2.30 -0.18
N THR A 174 8.35 -2.56 0.29
CA THR A 174 8.80 -3.87 0.73
C THR A 174 9.26 -3.81 2.17
N LEU A 175 8.69 -4.66 3.02
CA LEU A 175 9.26 -4.96 4.32
C LEU A 175 10.45 -5.93 4.13
N ILE A 176 11.57 -5.59 4.74
CA ILE A 176 12.77 -6.43 4.77
C ILE A 176 13.17 -6.61 6.23
N THR A 177 13.55 -7.84 6.58
CA THR A 177 14.01 -8.25 7.90
C THR A 177 15.42 -8.83 7.83
#